data_AF-A0A957YAS4-F1
#
_entry.id   AF-A0A957YAS4-F1
#
_cell.length_a   1.000
_cell.length_b   1.000
_cell.length_c   1.000
_cell.angle_alpha   90.00
_cell.angle_beta   90.00
_cell.angle_gamma   90.00
#
_symmetry.space_group_name_H-M   'P 1'
#
loop_
_entity.id
_entity.type
_entity.pdbx_description
1 polymer ?
#
loop_
_entity_poly.entity_id
_entity_poly.type
_entity_poly.pdbx_seq_one_letter_code
_entity_poly.pdbx_strand_id
1 'polypeptide(L)'
;MSFYIEPNHHVAQAQTSTSTRRVNAAYFNGSIGYSNMSIFWFGQVDNTNNYVDVRVGYNDEMLKIQTSTFDRRLWYNAGLASSPNPTALMKGDAITLYLDLNHNGGSAPATDDYRLTTQLNWWEARDNYQAVFQGNNADWVAITLPSYTTATNWRGNAPNDNTDDRGWVSTITIPFSSLGLSGPPPQGSIWGMGMVLHDQDSSGDTSIADQTWPEALNDHLPDTWGELAFGMPDYVTPPAKIGGTTTIRHKLNDAIVPDAQVGGDTNCGDPYAPSFFNGWGDANYAGSEYLNIQNQGDVADWPCFSKMYVSFPLDALPNNKKIISAELMLHQFGGSDPSQAKLSLMQVLTVKDLWDESSISWNNAPLAVENVAAAEVDVIQDFPGWPGVATVWDVSYAVAEAYKNGTPLNLALYEADWAYHSGKYFVSAETGDWNAVARPTLKVTWGDAVFNLEVTPAVQHIKSGDTTTYTVLIQQSDDFTGTITLEAASPSTDLDLTLSPLISISTGNQATLTLTDTHPSSFSSTVEYTIPFTATGGEIVQTTTAKLLLNGQSTYLPLIIK
;
A
#
# COMPACT_ATOMS: atom_id res chain seq x y z
N MET A 1 -35.28 -45.40 24.35
CA MET A 1 -35.46 -43.95 24.20
C MET A 1 -34.14 -43.32 24.60
N SER A 2 -33.22 -43.19 23.65
CA SER A 2 -31.88 -42.63 23.86
C SER A 2 -31.83 -41.28 23.17
N PHE A 3 -31.63 -40.22 23.93
CA PHE A 3 -31.43 -38.88 23.43
C PHE A 3 -29.96 -38.72 23.02
N TYR A 4 -29.73 -38.49 21.73
CA TYR A 4 -28.47 -37.99 21.22
C TYR A 4 -28.46 -36.47 21.41
N ILE A 5 -27.44 -35.95 22.08
CA ILE A 5 -27.17 -34.52 22.20
C ILE A 5 -26.12 -34.19 21.14
N GLU A 6 -26.47 -33.34 20.17
CA GLU A 6 -25.50 -32.80 19.20
C GLU A 6 -24.56 -31.79 19.89
N PRO A 7 -23.27 -31.72 19.52
CA PRO A 7 -22.40 -30.66 19.96
C PRO A 7 -22.72 -29.37 19.20
N ASN A 8 -23.08 -28.32 19.94
CA ASN A 8 -23.12 -26.96 19.42
C ASN A 8 -21.72 -26.53 18.96
N HIS A 9 -21.47 -26.57 17.65
CA HIS A 9 -20.45 -25.75 17.03
C HIS A 9 -20.95 -24.31 17.03
N HIS A 10 -20.67 -23.59 18.11
CA HIS A 10 -20.73 -22.13 18.10
C HIS A 10 -19.63 -21.64 17.15
N VAL A 11 -20.03 -21.36 15.91
CA VAL A 11 -19.28 -20.49 15.00
C VAL A 11 -19.19 -19.15 15.72
N ALA A 12 -18.02 -18.86 16.29
CA ALA A 12 -17.70 -17.52 16.73
C ALA A 12 -17.80 -16.62 15.50
N GLN A 13 -18.80 -15.75 15.46
CA GLN A 13 -18.82 -14.60 14.56
C GLN A 13 -17.52 -13.85 14.82
N ALA A 14 -16.60 -13.92 13.86
CA ALA A 14 -15.40 -13.10 13.87
C ALA A 14 -15.85 -11.65 13.90
N GLN A 15 -15.51 -10.96 14.99
CA GLN A 15 -15.68 -9.53 15.12
C GLN A 15 -14.74 -8.90 14.08
N THR A 16 -15.30 -8.50 12.94
CA THR A 16 -14.55 -7.86 11.86
C THR A 16 -14.02 -6.53 12.37
N SER A 17 -12.75 -6.45 12.74
CA SER A 17 -12.03 -5.18 12.79
C SER A 17 -12.11 -4.61 11.37
N THR A 18 -12.90 -3.57 11.12
CA THR A 18 -12.94 -2.92 9.81
C THR A 18 -11.54 -2.34 9.55
N SER A 19 -10.79 -2.97 8.65
CA SER A 19 -9.53 -2.40 8.20
C SER A 19 -9.87 -1.16 7.40
N THR A 20 -9.26 -0.03 7.74
CA THR A 20 -9.42 1.19 6.95
C THR A 20 -8.95 0.92 5.53
N ARG A 21 -9.78 1.26 4.53
CA ARG A 21 -9.38 1.22 3.11
C ARG A 21 -8.43 2.38 2.87
N ARG A 22 -7.30 2.14 2.22
CA ARG A 22 -6.28 3.14 1.91
C ARG A 22 -5.88 3.05 0.45
N VAL A 23 -5.69 4.20 -0.19
CA VAL A 23 -4.96 4.32 -1.45
C VAL A 23 -3.72 5.17 -1.22
N ASN A 24 -2.55 4.61 -1.54
CA ASN A 24 -1.28 5.30 -1.56
C ASN A 24 -1.08 5.91 -2.94
N ALA A 25 -1.30 7.22 -3.08
CA ALA A 25 -1.17 7.91 -4.36
C ALA A 25 0.29 7.97 -4.83
N ALA A 26 0.53 7.67 -6.11
CA ALA A 26 1.86 7.75 -6.71
C ALA A 26 2.27 9.21 -6.95
N TYR A 27 3.53 9.54 -6.60
CA TYR A 27 4.14 10.82 -6.91
C TYR A 27 4.75 10.82 -8.32
N PHE A 28 4.64 11.97 -9.00
CA PHE A 28 5.19 12.19 -10.33
C PHE A 28 6.09 13.42 -10.36
N ASN A 29 7.30 13.24 -10.88
CA ASN A 29 8.14 14.37 -11.28
C ASN A 29 7.68 14.88 -12.65
N GLY A 30 6.88 15.94 -12.66
CA GLY A 30 6.29 16.52 -13.87
C GLY A 30 4.85 16.05 -14.12
N SER A 31 4.52 15.67 -15.35
CA SER A 31 3.13 15.33 -15.72
C SER A 31 2.68 14.01 -15.09
N ILE A 32 1.46 13.99 -14.55
CA ILE A 32 0.83 12.79 -14.00
C ILE A 32 0.38 11.88 -15.15
N GLY A 33 1.13 10.80 -15.38
CA GLY A 33 0.89 9.83 -16.45
C GLY A 33 -0.10 8.74 -16.04
N TYR A 34 -1.11 8.49 -16.87
CA TYR A 34 -2.18 7.52 -16.62
C TYR A 34 -1.64 6.15 -16.20
N SER A 35 -0.65 5.63 -16.94
CA SER A 35 -0.17 4.27 -16.78
C SER A 35 0.47 3.95 -15.43
N ASN A 36 0.84 4.98 -14.66
CA ASN A 36 1.58 4.81 -13.41
C ASN A 36 0.79 5.34 -12.19
N MET A 37 -0.45 5.77 -12.38
CA MET A 37 -1.29 6.20 -11.26
C MET A 37 -1.69 4.98 -10.43
N SER A 38 -1.73 5.14 -9.11
CA SER A 38 -2.21 4.09 -8.20
C SER A 38 -3.65 3.75 -8.52
N ILE A 39 -4.05 2.47 -8.46
CA ILE A 39 -5.40 2.02 -8.83
C ILE A 39 -6.10 1.32 -7.65
N PHE A 40 -7.40 1.51 -7.53
CA PHE A 40 -8.30 0.70 -6.69
C PHE A 40 -9.68 0.63 -7.35
N TRP A 41 -10.62 -0.13 -6.78
CA TRP A 41 -11.93 -0.33 -7.39
C TRP A 41 -13.04 -0.64 -6.40
N PHE A 42 -14.28 -0.49 -6.87
CA PHE A 42 -15.51 -0.90 -6.19
C PHE A 42 -16.66 -1.02 -7.20
N GLY A 43 -17.78 -1.57 -6.74
CA GLY A 43 -18.96 -1.83 -7.58
C GLY A 43 -19.00 -3.23 -8.18
N GLN A 44 -19.97 -3.46 -9.06
CA GLN A 44 -20.27 -4.75 -9.67
C GLN A 44 -20.70 -4.57 -11.13
N VAL A 45 -20.37 -5.53 -11.98
CA VAL A 45 -20.77 -5.55 -13.39
C VAL A 45 -21.98 -6.45 -13.53
N ASP A 46 -23.17 -5.85 -13.61
CA ASP A 46 -24.40 -6.55 -13.96
C ASP A 46 -25.35 -5.65 -14.77
N ASN A 47 -26.63 -6.03 -14.89
CA ASN A 47 -27.61 -5.28 -15.69
C ASN A 47 -28.20 -4.05 -14.98
N THR A 48 -27.80 -3.77 -13.74
CA THR A 48 -28.30 -2.68 -12.91
C THR A 48 -27.17 -1.94 -12.23
N ASN A 49 -26.15 -2.65 -11.74
CA ASN A 49 -25.05 -2.06 -11.02
C ASN A 49 -23.91 -1.68 -11.96
N ASN A 50 -23.21 -0.61 -11.59
CA ASN A 50 -22.00 -0.17 -12.26
C ASN A 50 -20.75 -0.67 -11.53
N TYR A 51 -19.62 -0.61 -12.19
CA TYR A 51 -18.32 -0.89 -11.58
C TYR A 51 -17.38 0.26 -11.90
N VAL A 52 -16.44 0.59 -11.02
CA VAL A 52 -15.46 1.64 -11.31
C VAL A 52 -14.05 1.27 -10.88
N ASP A 53 -13.12 1.44 -11.82
CA ASP A 53 -11.70 1.59 -11.52
C ASP A 53 -11.41 3.06 -11.19
N VAL A 54 -10.76 3.32 -10.08
CA VAL A 54 -10.30 4.65 -9.67
C VAL A 54 -8.79 4.68 -9.67
N ARG A 55 -8.24 5.71 -10.30
CA ARG A 55 -6.82 5.99 -10.36
C ARG A 55 -6.48 7.29 -9.65
N VAL A 56 -5.40 7.30 -8.88
CA VAL A 56 -4.95 8.47 -8.12
C VAL A 56 -3.46 8.70 -8.32
N GLY A 57 -3.08 9.95 -8.58
CA GLY A 57 -1.68 10.36 -8.67
C GLY A 57 -1.53 11.85 -8.39
N TYR A 58 -0.34 12.27 -7.99
CA TYR A 58 -0.06 13.66 -7.69
C TYR A 58 1.35 14.07 -8.12
N ASN A 59 1.57 15.37 -8.28
CA ASN A 59 2.89 15.96 -8.50
C ASN A 59 3.08 17.17 -7.56
N ASP A 60 4.02 18.06 -7.84
CA ASP A 60 4.26 19.24 -7.02
C ASP A 60 3.12 20.29 -7.08
N GLU A 61 2.20 20.19 -8.03
CA GLU A 61 1.20 21.22 -8.34
C GLU A 61 -0.24 20.77 -8.03
N MET A 62 -0.56 19.50 -8.25
CA MET A 62 -1.94 19.02 -8.26
C MET A 62 -2.08 17.56 -7.85
N LEU A 63 -3.25 17.25 -7.31
CA LEU A 63 -3.82 15.91 -7.19
C LEU A 63 -4.69 15.64 -8.42
N LYS A 64 -4.57 14.44 -9.00
CA LYS A 64 -5.38 13.98 -10.12
C LYS A 64 -6.05 12.66 -9.77
N ILE A 65 -7.36 12.61 -9.97
CA ILE A 65 -8.18 11.40 -9.87
C ILE A 65 -8.76 11.13 -11.25
N GLN A 66 -8.75 9.87 -11.68
CA GLN A 66 -9.40 9.45 -12.90
C GLN A 66 -10.19 8.18 -12.67
N THR A 67 -11.44 8.15 -13.13
CA THR A 67 -12.33 6.99 -13.03
C THR A 67 -12.54 6.36 -14.40
N SER A 68 -12.76 5.05 -14.41
CA SER A 68 -13.23 4.29 -15.57
C SER A 68 -14.39 3.41 -15.11
N THR A 69 -15.60 3.87 -15.42
CA THR A 69 -16.85 3.29 -14.98
C THR A 69 -17.40 2.38 -16.07
N PHE A 70 -17.70 1.13 -15.72
CA PHE A 70 -18.41 0.19 -16.60
C PHE A 70 -19.88 0.36 -16.31
N ASP A 71 -20.59 0.80 -17.33
CA ASP A 71 -21.95 1.28 -17.20
C ASP A 71 -22.69 0.93 -18.48
N ARG A 72 -23.82 0.25 -18.30
CA ARG A 72 -24.60 -0.27 -19.42
C ARG A 72 -25.39 0.85 -20.08
N ARG A 73 -25.88 1.87 -19.37
CA ARG A 73 -26.68 2.93 -20.00
C ARG A 73 -26.31 4.26 -19.43
N LEU A 74 -25.89 5.14 -20.31
CA LEU A 74 -25.39 6.43 -19.88
C LEU A 74 -26.52 7.46 -19.81
N TRP A 75 -26.84 7.97 -18.63
CA TRP A 75 -27.80 9.06 -18.43
C TRP A 75 -27.21 10.25 -17.69
N TYR A 76 -27.52 11.44 -18.17
CA TYR A 76 -27.08 12.68 -17.55
C TYR A 76 -28.07 13.82 -17.80
N ASN A 77 -27.97 14.89 -17.03
CA ASN A 77 -28.90 16.02 -17.17
C ASN A 77 -28.57 16.89 -18.38
N ALA A 78 -29.04 16.52 -19.58
CA ALA A 78 -28.76 17.29 -20.79
C ALA A 78 -29.25 18.75 -20.73
N GLY A 79 -28.48 19.64 -21.34
CA GLY A 79 -28.90 21.04 -21.57
C GLY A 79 -28.99 21.92 -20.32
N LEU A 80 -28.27 21.61 -19.24
CA LEU A 80 -28.22 22.46 -18.04
C LEU A 80 -27.75 23.89 -18.38
N ALA A 81 -28.60 24.87 -18.09
CA ALA A 81 -28.35 26.29 -18.36
C ALA A 81 -27.54 26.99 -17.25
N SER A 82 -27.48 26.41 -16.06
CA SER A 82 -26.69 26.85 -14.91
C SER A 82 -26.30 25.66 -14.06
N SER A 83 -25.17 25.74 -13.34
CA SER A 83 -24.72 24.69 -12.42
C SER A 83 -25.86 24.33 -11.47
N PRO A 84 -26.37 23.09 -11.53
CA PRO A 84 -27.51 22.69 -10.74
C PRO A 84 -27.06 22.43 -9.29
N ASN A 85 -28.03 22.44 -8.37
CA ASN A 85 -27.83 21.90 -7.04
C ASN A 85 -27.24 20.48 -7.16
N PRO A 86 -26.21 20.08 -6.39
CA PRO A 86 -25.56 18.77 -6.48
C PRO A 86 -26.52 17.60 -6.39
N THR A 87 -27.64 17.75 -5.67
CA THR A 87 -28.71 16.74 -5.61
C THR A 87 -29.29 16.41 -6.99
N ALA A 88 -29.22 17.35 -7.94
CA ALA A 88 -29.62 17.10 -9.32
C ALA A 88 -28.50 16.42 -10.12
N LEU A 89 -27.22 16.78 -9.93
CA LEU A 89 -26.10 16.06 -10.58
C LEU A 89 -26.05 14.59 -10.17
N MET A 90 -26.38 14.30 -8.92
CA MET A 90 -26.42 12.94 -8.37
C MET A 90 -27.58 12.09 -8.88
N LYS A 91 -28.48 12.66 -9.70
CA LYS A 91 -29.58 11.92 -10.31
C LYS A 91 -29.23 11.28 -11.66
N GLY A 92 -28.09 11.63 -12.25
CA GLY A 92 -27.54 10.96 -13.42
C GLY A 92 -26.18 10.35 -13.09
N ASP A 93 -25.47 9.86 -14.11
CA ASP A 93 -24.19 9.20 -13.92
C ASP A 93 -23.14 10.20 -13.48
N ALA A 94 -22.72 10.07 -12.23
CA ALA A 94 -21.85 11.01 -11.58
C ALA A 94 -20.89 10.34 -10.61
N ILE A 95 -19.76 10.99 -10.38
CA ILE A 95 -18.83 10.66 -9.31
C ILE A 95 -18.86 11.81 -8.31
N THR A 96 -18.97 11.47 -7.03
CA THR A 96 -18.67 12.42 -5.94
C THR A 96 -17.42 11.97 -5.20
N LEU A 97 -16.45 12.89 -5.09
CA LEU A 97 -15.23 12.75 -4.30
C LEU A 97 -15.38 13.54 -3.00
N TYR A 98 -15.02 12.91 -1.89
CA TYR A 98 -14.91 13.49 -0.56
C TYR A 98 -13.44 13.51 -0.15
N LEU A 99 -12.97 14.63 0.42
CA LEU A 99 -11.62 14.77 0.95
C LEU A 99 -11.68 15.42 2.33
N ASP A 100 -10.97 14.86 3.31
CA ASP A 100 -10.66 15.47 4.61
C ASP A 100 -9.16 15.75 4.63
N LEU A 101 -8.76 17.01 4.55
CA LEU A 101 -7.35 17.39 4.38
C LEU A 101 -6.48 17.16 5.62
N ASN A 102 -7.07 17.03 6.82
CA ASN A 102 -6.31 16.80 8.05
C ASN A 102 -6.48 15.39 8.60
N HIS A 103 -7.35 14.59 8.00
CA HIS A 103 -7.70 13.24 8.45
C HIS A 103 -8.05 13.23 9.95
N ASN A 104 -8.84 14.23 10.37
CA ASN A 104 -9.26 14.40 11.75
C ASN A 104 -10.62 13.74 12.03
N GLY A 105 -11.29 13.25 10.98
CA GLY A 105 -12.55 12.54 11.08
C GLY A 105 -13.67 13.42 11.63
N GLY A 106 -14.61 12.79 12.31
CA GLY A 106 -15.71 13.46 12.99
C GLY A 106 -17.09 13.07 12.47
N SER A 107 -18.09 13.69 13.11
CA SER A 107 -19.52 13.39 12.92
C SER A 107 -20.26 14.40 12.04
N ALA A 108 -19.54 15.32 11.41
CA ALA A 108 -20.07 16.33 10.50
C ALA A 108 -18.91 16.87 9.64
N PRO A 109 -19.16 17.33 8.39
CA PRO A 109 -18.12 17.88 7.55
C PRO A 109 -17.56 19.20 8.11
N ALA A 110 -16.26 19.23 8.37
CA ALA A 110 -15.47 20.34 8.90
C ALA A 110 -14.95 21.27 7.79
N THR A 111 -14.29 22.37 8.17
CA THR A 111 -13.83 23.39 7.22
C THR A 111 -12.68 22.94 6.31
N ASP A 112 -12.03 21.86 6.66
CA ASP A 112 -11.00 21.15 5.89
C ASP A 112 -11.58 20.03 5.04
N ASP A 113 -12.90 19.83 5.07
CA ASP A 113 -13.57 18.82 4.27
C ASP A 113 -14.11 19.41 2.97
N TYR A 114 -13.95 18.66 1.89
CA TYR A 114 -14.41 19.03 0.55
C TYR A 114 -15.25 17.92 -0.06
N ARG A 115 -16.29 18.33 -0.78
CA ARG A 115 -17.12 17.46 -1.61
C ARG A 115 -17.12 18.00 -3.03
N LEU A 116 -16.71 17.17 -3.99
CA LEU A 116 -16.59 17.51 -5.40
C LEU A 116 -17.41 16.54 -6.24
N THR A 117 -18.46 17.01 -6.88
CA THR A 117 -19.33 16.18 -7.74
C THR A 117 -19.09 16.52 -9.21
N THR A 118 -18.96 15.48 -10.04
CA THR A 118 -18.75 15.54 -11.49
C THR A 118 -19.74 14.59 -12.16
N GLN A 119 -20.69 15.12 -12.94
CA GLN A 119 -21.59 14.31 -13.77
C GLN A 119 -21.01 14.14 -15.17
N LEU A 120 -21.30 13.01 -15.81
CA LEU A 120 -21.17 12.83 -17.25
C LEU A 120 -21.79 14.01 -18.00
N ASN A 121 -21.14 14.46 -19.08
CA ASN A 121 -21.73 15.34 -20.08
C ASN A 121 -21.21 14.98 -21.47
N TRP A 122 -21.94 15.35 -22.52
CA TRP A 122 -21.63 14.91 -23.87
C TRP A 122 -20.85 15.94 -24.68
N TRP A 123 -21.47 17.07 -25.01
CA TRP A 123 -20.87 18.12 -25.85
C TRP A 123 -21.02 19.51 -25.23
N GLU A 124 -21.77 19.60 -24.13
CA GLU A 124 -22.04 20.83 -23.41
C GLU A 124 -20.80 21.37 -22.68
N ALA A 125 -20.83 22.66 -22.35
CA ALA A 125 -19.79 23.27 -21.53
C ALA A 125 -19.77 22.66 -20.12
N ARG A 126 -18.55 22.40 -19.61
CA ARG A 126 -18.34 21.60 -18.41
C ARG A 126 -18.82 22.28 -17.11
N ASP A 127 -18.85 23.61 -17.05
CA ASP A 127 -19.11 24.37 -15.82
C ASP A 127 -20.43 24.01 -15.13
N ASN A 128 -21.44 23.59 -15.89
CA ASN A 128 -22.74 23.25 -15.34
C ASN A 128 -22.87 21.79 -14.89
N TYR A 129 -21.86 20.95 -15.04
CA TYR A 129 -21.90 19.52 -14.71
C TYR A 129 -20.98 19.18 -13.53
N GLN A 130 -20.49 20.20 -12.83
CA GLN A 130 -19.60 20.07 -11.67
C GLN A 130 -20.07 21.00 -10.56
N ALA A 131 -19.86 20.56 -9.32
CA ALA A 131 -20.14 21.36 -8.14
C ALA A 131 -19.13 21.06 -7.03
N VAL A 132 -18.82 22.08 -6.22
CA VAL A 132 -17.85 21.97 -5.11
C VAL A 132 -18.45 22.54 -3.84
N PHE A 133 -18.25 21.82 -2.74
CA PHE A 133 -18.71 22.18 -1.41
C PHE A 133 -17.56 22.05 -0.42
N GLN A 134 -17.64 22.86 0.64
CA GLN A 134 -16.75 22.80 1.80
C GLN A 134 -17.62 22.62 3.05
N GLY A 135 -17.15 21.81 4.01
CA GLY A 135 -17.85 21.66 5.28
C GLY A 135 -17.80 22.93 6.12
N ASN A 136 -18.76 23.08 7.04
CA ASN A 136 -18.85 24.21 7.97
C ASN A 136 -18.95 23.79 9.45
N ASN A 137 -18.57 22.54 9.75
CA ASN A 137 -18.75 21.83 11.03
C ASN A 137 -20.20 21.41 11.34
N ALA A 138 -21.10 21.47 10.36
CA ALA A 138 -22.48 21.01 10.50
C ALA A 138 -23.01 20.38 9.21
N ASP A 139 -22.76 21.02 8.07
CA ASP A 139 -23.27 20.62 6.75
C ASP A 139 -22.33 21.15 5.63
N TRP A 140 -22.64 20.77 4.40
CA TRP A 140 -21.96 21.19 3.18
C TRP A 140 -22.40 22.58 2.71
N VAL A 141 -21.45 23.46 2.44
CA VAL A 141 -21.68 24.81 1.89
C VAL A 141 -21.06 24.92 0.51
N ALA A 142 -21.83 25.38 -0.48
CA ALA A 142 -21.33 25.57 -1.84
C ALA A 142 -20.22 26.62 -1.87
N ILE A 143 -19.12 26.32 -2.57
CA ILE A 143 -17.99 27.23 -2.75
C ILE A 143 -17.56 27.28 -4.23
N THR A 144 -16.72 28.26 -4.56
CA THR A 144 -15.97 28.26 -5.82
C THR A 144 -14.53 27.89 -5.52
N LEU A 145 -14.07 26.79 -6.11
CA LEU A 145 -12.68 26.34 -5.98
C LEU A 145 -11.86 26.82 -7.19
N PRO A 146 -10.86 27.71 -7.01
CA PRO A 146 -10.12 28.29 -8.13
C PRO A 146 -9.33 27.25 -8.93
N SER A 147 -9.34 27.33 -10.26
CA SER A 147 -8.53 26.49 -11.17
C SER A 147 -8.76 24.96 -11.08
N TYR A 148 -9.74 24.54 -10.29
CA TYR A 148 -10.26 23.17 -10.31
C TYR A 148 -10.88 22.85 -11.67
N THR A 149 -10.61 21.66 -12.20
CA THR A 149 -11.18 21.23 -13.48
C THR A 149 -11.65 19.79 -13.44
N THR A 150 -12.70 19.52 -14.21
CA THR A 150 -13.18 18.17 -14.50
C THR A 150 -13.22 17.94 -15.99
N ALA A 151 -13.16 16.67 -16.39
CA ALA A 151 -13.39 16.25 -17.76
C ALA A 151 -14.14 14.92 -17.74
N THR A 152 -14.93 14.66 -18.79
CA THR A 152 -15.62 13.38 -18.99
C THR A 152 -15.46 12.91 -20.42
N ASN A 153 -15.53 11.61 -20.61
CA ASN A 153 -15.63 10.98 -21.93
C ASN A 153 -16.42 9.68 -21.77
N TRP A 154 -16.88 9.09 -22.87
CA TRP A 154 -17.70 7.88 -22.83
C TRP A 154 -17.54 7.04 -24.09
N ARG A 155 -18.00 5.79 -24.00
CA ARG A 155 -17.96 4.84 -25.11
C ARG A 155 -19.26 4.05 -25.16
N GLY A 156 -19.82 3.91 -26.36
CA GLY A 156 -21.08 3.21 -26.57
C GLY A 156 -21.83 3.73 -27.80
N ASN A 157 -23.14 3.65 -27.76
CA ASN A 157 -24.06 4.17 -28.75
C ASN A 157 -24.30 5.68 -28.60
N ALA A 158 -24.93 6.10 -27.50
CA ALA A 158 -25.24 7.50 -27.20
C ALA A 158 -25.84 7.63 -25.78
N PRO A 159 -25.42 8.64 -24.98
CA PRO A 159 -26.09 8.93 -23.72
C PRO A 159 -27.53 9.39 -23.88
N ASN A 160 -28.32 9.24 -22.82
CA ASN A 160 -29.74 9.56 -22.70
C ASN A 160 -30.64 8.79 -23.69
N ASP A 161 -30.33 7.53 -23.93
CA ASP A 161 -31.22 6.61 -24.63
C ASP A 161 -31.31 5.22 -23.94
N ASN A 162 -32.01 4.27 -24.56
CA ASN A 162 -32.24 2.94 -23.98
C ASN A 162 -31.34 1.85 -24.59
N THR A 163 -30.32 2.24 -25.35
CA THR A 163 -29.36 1.35 -26.00
C THR A 163 -28.19 1.14 -25.07
N ASP A 164 -27.68 -0.09 -25.02
CA ASP A 164 -26.53 -0.39 -24.18
C ASP A 164 -25.26 0.29 -24.72
N ASP A 165 -24.56 0.95 -23.82
CA ASP A 165 -23.25 1.55 -23.96
C ASP A 165 -22.17 0.63 -23.35
N ARG A 166 -20.94 1.13 -23.20
CA ARG A 166 -19.84 0.42 -22.55
C ARG A 166 -19.45 1.00 -21.21
N GLY A 167 -19.54 2.32 -21.09
CA GLY A 167 -19.10 3.00 -19.90
C GLY A 167 -18.61 4.41 -20.18
N TRP A 168 -18.10 5.03 -19.12
CA TRP A 168 -17.66 6.41 -19.14
C TRP A 168 -16.46 6.63 -18.21
N VAL A 169 -15.79 7.75 -18.42
CA VAL A 169 -14.62 8.15 -17.63
C VAL A 169 -14.84 9.56 -17.10
N SER A 170 -14.33 9.81 -15.89
CA SER A 170 -14.21 11.15 -15.35
C SER A 170 -12.78 11.42 -14.93
N THR A 171 -12.32 12.66 -15.08
CA THR A 171 -11.05 13.13 -14.54
C THR A 171 -11.32 14.34 -13.67
N ILE A 172 -10.74 14.34 -12.48
CA ILE A 172 -10.80 15.42 -11.50
C ILE A 172 -9.37 15.90 -11.28
N THR A 173 -9.10 17.18 -11.52
CA THR A 173 -7.79 17.78 -11.31
C THR A 173 -7.89 18.93 -10.31
N ILE A 174 -7.19 18.78 -9.18
CA ILE A 174 -7.25 19.69 -8.04
C ILE A 174 -5.85 20.27 -7.80
N PRO A 175 -5.59 21.53 -8.18
CA PRO A 175 -4.36 22.21 -7.80
C PRO A 175 -4.27 22.35 -6.27
N PHE A 176 -3.13 22.07 -5.66
CA PHE A 176 -2.96 22.24 -4.20
C PHE A 176 -3.19 23.68 -3.75
N SER A 177 -2.82 24.64 -4.60
CA SER A 177 -3.08 26.07 -4.38
C SER A 177 -4.58 26.42 -4.29
N SER A 178 -5.44 25.63 -4.95
CA SER A 178 -6.90 25.81 -4.85
C SER A 178 -7.43 25.46 -3.46
N LEU A 179 -6.78 24.51 -2.77
CA LEU A 179 -7.05 24.10 -1.40
C LEU A 179 -6.31 24.97 -0.36
N GLY A 180 -5.63 26.04 -0.80
CA GLY A 180 -4.84 26.91 0.08
C GLY A 180 -3.46 26.35 0.47
N LEU A 181 -3.00 25.28 -0.17
CA LEU A 181 -1.71 24.65 0.09
C LEU A 181 -0.64 25.18 -0.88
N SER A 182 0.61 25.27 -0.42
CA SER A 182 1.74 25.74 -1.24
C SER A 182 2.30 24.67 -2.19
N GLY A 183 1.87 23.42 -2.03
CA GLY A 183 2.34 22.24 -2.75
C GLY A 183 1.69 20.97 -2.15
N PRO A 184 2.11 19.77 -2.57
CA PRO A 184 1.58 18.53 -2.01
C PRO A 184 1.92 18.42 -0.52
N PRO A 185 1.09 17.70 0.27
CA PRO A 185 1.48 17.25 1.58
C PRO A 185 2.81 16.49 1.57
N PRO A 186 3.59 16.51 2.67
CA PRO A 186 4.79 15.69 2.80
C PRO A 186 4.48 14.20 2.57
N GLN A 187 5.43 13.45 2.00
CA GLN A 187 5.29 12.01 1.82
C GLN A 187 4.95 11.30 3.15
N GLY A 188 4.01 10.35 3.10
CA GLY A 188 3.46 9.66 4.26
C GLY A 188 2.34 10.41 4.99
N SER A 189 2.00 11.64 4.56
CA SER A 189 0.81 12.34 5.05
C SER A 189 -0.45 11.64 4.58
N ILE A 190 -1.52 11.69 5.39
CA ILE A 190 -2.79 11.02 5.12
C ILE A 190 -3.91 12.06 5.10
N TRP A 191 -4.77 12.00 4.09
CA TRP A 191 -6.07 12.64 4.02
C TRP A 191 -7.18 11.59 4.19
N GLY A 192 -8.34 11.99 4.68
CA GLY A 192 -9.54 11.18 4.51
C GLY A 192 -10.01 11.26 3.05
N MET A 193 -10.48 10.16 2.50
CA MET A 193 -11.00 10.10 1.14
C MET A 193 -12.21 9.19 1.04
N GLY A 194 -13.24 9.67 0.36
CA GLY A 194 -14.45 8.92 0.06
C GLY A 194 -14.86 9.09 -1.38
N MET A 195 -15.47 8.07 -1.97
CA MET A 195 -16.02 8.15 -3.34
C MET A 195 -17.39 7.53 -3.40
N VAL A 196 -18.26 8.17 -4.18
CA VAL A 196 -19.60 7.68 -4.48
C VAL A 196 -19.79 7.67 -5.99
N LEU A 197 -20.26 6.55 -6.51
CA LEU A 197 -20.71 6.38 -7.88
C LEU A 197 -22.25 6.42 -7.91
N HIS A 198 -22.77 7.42 -8.61
CA HIS A 198 -24.19 7.63 -8.86
C HIS A 198 -24.55 7.08 -10.24
N ASP A 199 -25.77 6.56 -10.36
CA ASP A 199 -26.20 5.81 -11.53
C ASP A 199 -27.68 6.06 -11.90
N GLN A 200 -27.92 6.22 -13.19
CA GLN A 200 -29.25 6.35 -13.77
C GLN A 200 -29.35 5.60 -15.12
N ASP A 201 -30.32 4.71 -15.22
CA ASP A 201 -30.51 3.87 -16.44
C ASP A 201 -31.71 4.29 -17.30
N SER A 202 -32.38 5.39 -16.95
CA SER A 202 -33.62 5.81 -17.61
C SER A 202 -33.96 7.29 -17.46
N SER A 203 -34.85 7.80 -18.31
CA SER A 203 -35.39 9.18 -18.22
C SER A 203 -36.26 9.43 -16.98
N GLY A 204 -36.56 8.40 -16.20
CA GLY A 204 -37.33 8.51 -14.97
C GLY A 204 -36.47 8.99 -13.80
N ASP A 205 -37.11 9.55 -12.78
CA ASP A 205 -36.45 9.99 -11.53
C ASP A 205 -36.23 8.82 -10.56
N THR A 206 -35.82 7.66 -11.08
CA THR A 206 -35.48 6.47 -10.30
C THR A 206 -33.99 6.25 -10.40
N SER A 207 -33.23 6.89 -9.51
CA SER A 207 -31.81 6.63 -9.34
C SER A 207 -31.59 5.20 -8.86
N ILE A 208 -30.55 4.56 -9.36
CA ILE A 208 -30.09 3.27 -8.85
C ILE A 208 -29.33 3.54 -7.53
N ALA A 209 -29.19 2.53 -6.69
CA ALA A 209 -28.52 2.68 -5.41
C ALA A 209 -27.05 3.04 -5.63
N ASP A 210 -26.60 4.09 -4.96
CA ASP A 210 -25.20 4.52 -4.98
C ASP A 210 -24.27 3.39 -4.54
N GLN A 211 -23.11 3.34 -5.18
CA GLN A 211 -22.00 2.49 -4.75
C GLN A 211 -20.91 3.36 -4.15
N THR A 212 -20.29 2.88 -3.08
CA THR A 212 -19.38 3.71 -2.30
C THR A 212 -18.04 3.03 -2.03
N TRP A 213 -17.01 3.86 -1.93
CA TRP A 213 -15.72 3.50 -1.35
C TRP A 213 -15.34 4.50 -0.24
N PRO A 214 -15.07 4.05 0.99
CA PRO A 214 -15.28 2.68 1.48
C PRO A 214 -16.76 2.25 1.43
N GLU A 215 -17.01 0.97 1.61
CA GLU A 215 -18.35 0.37 1.52
C GLU A 215 -19.32 0.87 2.62
N ALA A 216 -18.76 1.39 3.72
CA ALA A 216 -19.50 1.94 4.85
C ALA A 216 -19.55 3.48 4.83
N LEU A 217 -19.14 4.11 3.74
CA LEU A 217 -19.08 5.57 3.61
C LEU A 217 -20.44 6.19 3.93
N ASN A 218 -20.38 7.21 4.79
CA ASN A 218 -21.44 8.17 5.00
C ASN A 218 -20.89 9.56 4.66
N ASP A 219 -21.57 10.24 3.75
CA ASP A 219 -21.13 11.52 3.20
C ASP A 219 -21.14 12.70 4.20
N HIS A 220 -21.76 12.53 5.36
CA HIS A 220 -21.77 13.51 6.44
C HIS A 220 -20.90 13.11 7.63
N LEU A 221 -20.28 11.92 7.63
CA LEU A 221 -19.46 11.42 8.72
C LEU A 221 -18.04 11.12 8.22
N PRO A 222 -17.11 12.09 8.24
CA PRO A 222 -15.71 11.87 7.85
C PRO A 222 -15.03 10.67 8.53
N ASP A 223 -15.46 10.28 9.74
CA ASP A 223 -15.01 9.05 10.43
C ASP A 223 -15.24 7.75 9.64
N THR A 224 -16.11 7.77 8.63
CA THR A 224 -16.44 6.60 7.80
C THR A 224 -15.65 6.54 6.49
N TRP A 225 -14.85 7.58 6.20
CA TRP A 225 -14.10 7.66 4.95
C TRP A 225 -12.84 6.79 5.01
N GLY A 226 -12.31 6.47 3.84
CA GLY A 226 -11.04 5.78 3.69
C GLY A 226 -9.89 6.75 3.79
N GLU A 227 -8.70 6.29 3.44
CA GLU A 227 -7.47 7.07 3.51
C GLU A 227 -6.87 7.29 2.12
N LEU A 228 -6.43 8.50 1.85
CA LEU A 228 -5.54 8.87 0.77
C LEU A 228 -4.17 9.21 1.37
N ALA A 229 -3.21 8.33 1.17
CA ALA A 229 -1.83 8.54 1.61
C ALA A 229 -0.98 9.08 0.46
N PHE A 230 -0.10 10.04 0.75
CA PHE A 230 0.79 10.64 -0.25
C PHE A 230 2.11 9.87 -0.35
N GLY A 231 2.27 9.10 -1.43
CA GLY A 231 3.42 8.23 -1.68
C GLY A 231 3.15 6.78 -1.27
N MET A 232 3.93 5.85 -1.84
CA MET A 232 3.87 4.42 -1.51
C MET A 232 4.37 4.16 -0.07
N PRO A 233 3.85 3.11 0.60
CA PRO A 233 4.32 2.77 1.94
C PRO A 233 5.79 2.32 1.85
N ASP A 234 6.61 2.86 2.75
CA ASP A 234 8.01 2.46 2.85
C ASP A 234 8.16 1.37 3.91
N TYR A 235 8.94 0.35 3.60
CA TYR A 235 9.29 -0.71 4.56
C TYR A 235 10.72 -0.51 5.04
N VAL A 236 10.85 0.09 6.23
CA VAL A 236 12.15 0.18 6.89
C VAL A 236 12.49 -1.19 7.47
N THR A 237 13.47 -1.86 6.86
CA THR A 237 13.98 -3.15 7.35
C THR A 237 14.39 -3.02 8.83
N PRO A 238 13.77 -3.79 9.74
CA PRO A 238 14.12 -3.74 11.15
C PRO A 238 15.55 -4.25 11.36
N PRO A 239 16.31 -3.68 12.32
CA PRO A 239 17.58 -4.25 12.74
C PRO A 239 17.36 -5.70 13.19
N ALA A 240 17.97 -6.65 12.47
CA ALA A 240 17.86 -8.06 12.75
C ALA A 240 19.11 -8.83 12.28
N LYS A 241 19.43 -9.90 12.99
CA LYS A 241 20.42 -10.89 12.53
C LYS A 241 19.69 -11.91 11.68
N ILE A 242 20.09 -12.07 10.41
CA ILE A 242 19.48 -13.05 9.50
C ILE A 242 19.50 -14.43 10.16
N GLY A 243 18.32 -15.01 10.31
CA GLY A 243 18.11 -16.34 10.87
C GLY A 243 17.81 -17.38 9.80
N GLY A 244 17.18 -16.97 8.69
CA GLY A 244 16.95 -17.85 7.55
C GLY A 244 16.04 -17.25 6.47
N THR A 245 15.72 -18.07 5.48
CA THR A 245 14.77 -17.75 4.42
C THR A 245 13.77 -18.89 4.30
N THR A 246 12.48 -18.55 4.28
CA THR A 246 11.38 -19.49 4.02
C THR A 246 10.84 -19.25 2.62
N THR A 247 10.62 -20.32 1.85
CA THR A 247 9.97 -20.27 0.53
C THR A 247 8.61 -20.95 0.63
N ILE A 248 7.57 -20.25 0.21
CA ILE A 248 6.17 -20.68 0.26
C ILE A 248 5.66 -20.72 -1.18
N ARG A 249 5.21 -21.89 -1.62
CA ARG A 249 4.73 -22.15 -2.98
C ARG A 249 3.78 -23.34 -2.95
N HIS A 250 2.74 -23.33 -3.78
CA HIS A 250 1.76 -24.42 -3.79
C HIS A 250 2.41 -25.81 -3.94
N LYS A 251 2.02 -26.74 -3.05
CA LYS A 251 2.51 -28.13 -2.88
C LYS A 251 3.97 -28.26 -2.42
N LEU A 252 4.71 -27.16 -2.24
CA LEU A 252 6.03 -27.21 -1.61
C LEU A 252 5.85 -27.29 -0.09
N ASN A 253 6.34 -28.36 0.54
CA ASN A 253 6.15 -28.62 1.97
C ASN A 253 4.66 -28.58 2.38
N ASP A 254 3.79 -29.16 1.54
CA ASP A 254 2.34 -29.22 1.73
C ASP A 254 1.61 -27.86 1.81
N ALA A 255 2.27 -26.76 1.41
CA ALA A 255 1.65 -25.45 1.39
C ALA A 255 0.49 -25.37 0.38
N ILE A 256 -0.63 -24.80 0.81
CA ILE A 256 -1.79 -24.50 -0.04
C ILE A 256 -1.72 -23.00 -0.36
N VAL A 257 -1.52 -22.67 -1.62
CA VAL A 257 -1.41 -21.29 -2.11
C VAL A 257 -2.42 -21.17 -3.24
N PRO A 258 -3.69 -20.87 -2.93
CA PRO A 258 -4.70 -20.71 -3.97
C PRO A 258 -4.37 -19.44 -4.76
N ASP A 259 -4.60 -19.49 -6.06
CA ASP A 259 -4.64 -18.33 -6.94
C ASP A 259 -5.88 -18.36 -7.82
N ALA A 260 -6.26 -17.20 -8.34
CA ALA A 260 -7.37 -17.09 -9.28
C ALA A 260 -7.18 -15.88 -10.17
N GLN A 261 -7.77 -15.93 -11.35
CA GLN A 261 -8.01 -14.77 -12.19
C GLN A 261 -9.50 -14.46 -12.26
N VAL A 262 -9.86 -13.20 -12.40
CA VAL A 262 -11.25 -12.75 -12.56
C VAL A 262 -11.37 -11.76 -13.72
N GLY A 263 -12.53 -11.73 -14.38
CA GLY A 263 -12.82 -10.84 -15.50
C GLY A 263 -12.72 -11.53 -16.86
N GLY A 264 -11.99 -10.92 -17.78
CA GLY A 264 -11.97 -11.26 -19.21
C GLY A 264 -11.17 -12.48 -19.63
N ASP A 265 -10.33 -13.04 -18.76
CA ASP A 265 -9.37 -14.09 -19.13
C ASP A 265 -8.53 -13.65 -20.36
N THR A 266 -7.90 -14.57 -21.08
CA THR A 266 -7.05 -14.34 -22.25
C THR A 266 -7.81 -14.05 -23.54
N ASN A 267 -9.15 -14.21 -23.53
CA ASN A 267 -10.02 -14.08 -24.70
C ASN A 267 -10.96 -12.87 -24.63
N CYS A 268 -10.76 -11.97 -23.67
CA CYS A 268 -11.58 -10.79 -23.47
C CYS A 268 -13.08 -11.06 -23.24
N GLY A 269 -13.39 -12.14 -22.53
CA GLY A 269 -14.76 -12.48 -22.17
C GLY A 269 -15.61 -12.82 -23.40
N ASP A 270 -15.01 -13.30 -24.50
CA ASP A 270 -15.68 -13.69 -25.74
C ASP A 270 -16.98 -14.52 -25.51
N PRO A 271 -17.06 -15.46 -24.54
CA PRO A 271 -18.29 -16.20 -24.27
C PRO A 271 -19.50 -15.33 -23.86
N TYR A 272 -19.26 -14.11 -23.38
CA TYR A 272 -20.29 -13.16 -22.95
C TYR A 272 -20.59 -12.09 -24.01
N ALA A 273 -19.88 -12.10 -25.14
CA ALA A 273 -20.09 -11.13 -26.20
C ALA A 273 -21.42 -11.36 -26.95
N PRO A 274 -22.11 -10.29 -27.40
CA PRO A 274 -21.84 -8.88 -27.12
C PRO A 274 -22.44 -8.38 -25.79
N SER A 275 -23.23 -9.21 -25.09
CA SER A 275 -24.01 -8.86 -23.90
C SER A 275 -23.24 -9.09 -22.59
N PHE A 276 -22.08 -8.44 -22.45
CA PHE A 276 -21.15 -8.69 -21.34
C PHE A 276 -21.76 -8.48 -19.95
N PHE A 277 -22.64 -7.51 -19.77
CA PHE A 277 -23.37 -7.26 -18.51
C PHE A 277 -24.26 -8.44 -18.07
N ASN A 278 -24.44 -9.46 -18.92
CA ASN A 278 -25.10 -10.71 -18.59
C ASN A 278 -24.08 -11.84 -18.40
N GLY A 279 -23.42 -11.83 -17.24
CA GLY A 279 -22.61 -12.95 -16.76
C GLY A 279 -21.10 -12.76 -16.78
N TRP A 280 -20.54 -11.73 -17.45
CA TRP A 280 -19.09 -11.49 -17.43
C TRP A 280 -18.58 -11.24 -16.00
N GLY A 281 -19.32 -10.45 -15.21
CA GLY A 281 -18.96 -10.15 -13.83
C GLY A 281 -18.97 -11.37 -12.90
N ASP A 282 -19.66 -12.44 -13.30
CA ASP A 282 -19.81 -13.68 -12.55
C ASP A 282 -18.94 -14.82 -13.12
N ALA A 283 -18.09 -14.52 -14.11
CA ALA A 283 -17.16 -15.49 -14.68
C ALA A 283 -16.17 -15.99 -13.62
N ASN A 284 -15.95 -17.32 -13.61
CA ASN A 284 -14.99 -18.00 -12.75
C ASN A 284 -14.10 -18.91 -13.59
N TYR A 285 -12.81 -18.97 -13.24
CA TYR A 285 -11.78 -19.71 -13.98
C TYR A 285 -11.01 -20.69 -13.09
N ALA A 286 -11.68 -21.28 -12.09
CA ALA A 286 -11.07 -22.25 -11.18
C ALA A 286 -10.37 -23.39 -11.93
N GLY A 287 -9.17 -23.78 -11.48
CA GLY A 287 -8.40 -24.84 -12.13
C GLY A 287 -7.65 -24.41 -13.40
N SER A 288 -7.62 -23.12 -13.74
CA SER A 288 -6.82 -22.61 -14.86
C SER A 288 -5.33 -22.79 -14.58
N GLU A 289 -4.58 -23.40 -15.51
CA GLU A 289 -3.11 -23.56 -15.38
C GLU A 289 -2.33 -22.26 -15.68
N TYR A 290 -3.02 -21.16 -15.94
CA TYR A 290 -2.42 -19.86 -16.23
C TYR A 290 -3.26 -18.73 -15.63
N LEU A 291 -2.64 -17.54 -15.54
CA LEU A 291 -3.22 -16.32 -15.02
C LEU A 291 -3.04 -15.19 -16.03
N ASN A 292 -4.06 -14.36 -16.22
CA ASN A 292 -4.01 -13.12 -16.99
C ASN A 292 -4.15 -11.92 -16.06
N ILE A 293 -3.29 -10.92 -16.23
CA ILE A 293 -3.43 -9.60 -15.61
C ILE A 293 -3.46 -8.58 -16.74
N GLN A 294 -4.55 -7.80 -16.80
CA GLN A 294 -4.84 -6.94 -17.95
C GLN A 294 -5.72 -5.72 -17.59
N ASN A 295 -5.33 -4.51 -17.97
CA ASN A 295 -6.13 -3.27 -17.91
C ASN A 295 -5.76 -2.36 -19.10
N GLN A 296 -6.67 -1.50 -19.55
CA GLN A 296 -6.44 -0.58 -20.68
C GLN A 296 -7.12 0.77 -20.44
N GLY A 297 -6.74 1.79 -21.22
CA GLY A 297 -7.27 3.15 -21.04
C GLY A 297 -8.60 3.43 -21.74
N ASP A 298 -8.97 2.65 -22.75
CA ASP A 298 -10.27 2.77 -23.40
C ASP A 298 -11.31 1.98 -22.60
N VAL A 299 -12.28 2.69 -22.01
CA VAL A 299 -13.34 2.07 -21.21
C VAL A 299 -14.19 1.10 -22.03
N ALA A 300 -14.20 1.16 -23.37
CA ALA A 300 -14.93 0.17 -24.18
C ALA A 300 -14.38 -1.26 -24.08
N ASP A 301 -13.09 -1.40 -23.75
CA ASP A 301 -12.36 -2.68 -23.78
C ASP A 301 -12.30 -3.34 -22.40
N TRP A 302 -13.08 -2.85 -21.43
CA TRP A 302 -13.20 -3.50 -20.12
C TRP A 302 -13.49 -5.00 -20.15
N PRO A 303 -14.15 -5.60 -21.18
CA PRO A 303 -14.28 -7.05 -21.24
C PRO A 303 -12.96 -7.80 -21.31
N CYS A 304 -11.86 -7.14 -21.71
CA CYS A 304 -10.50 -7.66 -21.68
C CYS A 304 -9.83 -7.57 -20.31
N PHE A 305 -10.41 -6.86 -19.34
CA PHE A 305 -9.72 -6.56 -18.10
C PHE A 305 -9.68 -7.81 -17.21
N SER A 306 -8.54 -8.06 -16.59
CA SER A 306 -8.31 -9.24 -15.74
C SER A 306 -7.48 -8.87 -14.53
N LYS A 307 -7.91 -9.33 -13.35
CA LYS A 307 -7.14 -9.22 -12.10
C LYS A 307 -6.73 -10.61 -11.64
N MET A 308 -5.60 -10.68 -10.94
CA MET A 308 -5.17 -11.90 -10.25
C MET A 308 -5.35 -11.75 -8.74
N TYR A 309 -5.72 -12.83 -8.07
CA TYR A 309 -5.73 -12.97 -6.62
C TYR A 309 -4.82 -14.14 -6.21
N VAL A 310 -4.11 -14.00 -5.09
CA VAL A 310 -3.25 -15.06 -4.54
C VAL A 310 -3.17 -14.96 -3.02
N SER A 311 -3.17 -16.10 -2.34
CA SER A 311 -3.07 -16.17 -0.88
C SER A 311 -1.92 -17.06 -0.44
N PHE A 312 -1.04 -16.54 0.42
CA PHE A 312 0.07 -17.30 1.00
C PHE A 312 -0.17 -17.52 2.50
N PRO A 313 -0.17 -18.78 2.96
CA PRO A 313 -0.18 -19.06 4.39
C PRO A 313 1.21 -18.71 4.96
N LEU A 314 1.25 -18.04 6.13
CA LEU A 314 2.49 -17.57 6.75
C LEU A 314 2.92 -18.40 7.96
N ASP A 315 2.21 -19.49 8.25
CA ASP A 315 2.46 -20.42 9.36
C ASP A 315 3.80 -21.18 9.25
N ALA A 316 4.34 -21.28 8.03
CA ALA A 316 5.68 -21.82 7.79
C ALA A 316 6.81 -20.88 8.26
N LEU A 317 6.51 -19.61 8.56
CA LEU A 317 7.49 -18.68 9.12
C LEU A 317 7.68 -18.99 10.62
N PRO A 318 8.92 -19.07 11.13
CA PRO A 318 9.13 -19.25 12.57
C PRO A 318 8.51 -18.10 13.33
N ASN A 319 7.92 -18.36 14.50
CA ASN A 319 7.31 -17.34 15.35
C ASN A 319 8.35 -16.35 15.90
N ASN A 320 7.90 -15.14 16.23
CA ASN A 320 8.67 -14.06 16.87
C ASN A 320 9.94 -13.68 16.08
N LYS A 321 9.85 -13.67 14.75
CA LYS A 321 10.94 -13.21 13.88
C LYS A 321 10.64 -11.84 13.31
N LYS A 322 11.71 -11.13 12.96
CA LYS A 322 11.64 -9.95 12.13
C LYS A 322 11.60 -10.36 10.67
N ILE A 323 10.66 -9.79 9.92
CA ILE A 323 10.73 -9.83 8.46
C ILE A 323 11.87 -8.87 8.06
N ILE A 324 12.82 -9.36 7.28
CA ILE A 324 13.92 -8.55 6.76
C ILE A 324 13.59 -8.12 5.33
N SER A 325 13.14 -9.07 4.52
CA SER A 325 12.60 -8.84 3.19
C SER A 325 11.61 -9.92 2.81
N ALA A 326 10.71 -9.61 1.88
CA ALA A 326 9.82 -10.58 1.24
C ALA A 326 9.64 -10.28 -0.25
N GLU A 327 9.81 -11.31 -1.07
CA GLU A 327 9.73 -11.26 -2.52
C GLU A 327 8.52 -12.09 -2.99
N LEU A 328 7.56 -11.46 -3.66
CA LEU A 328 6.55 -12.17 -4.46
C LEU A 328 7.13 -12.40 -5.86
N MET A 329 7.10 -13.64 -6.33
CA MET A 329 7.60 -14.01 -7.65
C MET A 329 6.53 -14.70 -8.47
N LEU A 330 6.30 -14.18 -9.68
CA LEU A 330 5.44 -14.78 -10.71
C LEU A 330 6.28 -15.05 -11.97
N HIS A 331 6.01 -16.15 -12.66
CA HIS A 331 6.71 -16.46 -13.91
C HIS A 331 5.81 -16.14 -15.10
N GLN A 332 6.23 -15.16 -15.89
CA GLN A 332 5.58 -14.75 -17.12
C GLN A 332 6.02 -15.67 -18.26
N PHE A 333 5.07 -16.17 -19.06
CA PHE A 333 5.38 -17.00 -20.23
C PHE A 333 4.93 -16.36 -21.55
N GLY A 334 4.18 -15.27 -21.51
CA GLY A 334 3.69 -14.59 -22.69
C GLY A 334 2.82 -13.38 -22.35
N GLY A 335 1.98 -13.02 -23.30
CA GLY A 335 1.00 -11.96 -23.16
C GLY A 335 0.13 -11.87 -24.42
N SER A 336 -0.72 -10.85 -24.43
CA SER A 336 -1.45 -10.39 -25.63
C SER A 336 -0.48 -9.97 -26.74
N ASP A 337 -0.98 -9.62 -27.93
CA ASP A 337 -0.19 -9.27 -29.13
C ASP A 337 1.14 -8.54 -28.83
N PRO A 338 2.28 -9.27 -28.78
CA PRO A 338 3.55 -8.73 -28.31
C PRO A 338 4.13 -7.66 -29.22
N SER A 339 3.67 -7.60 -30.47
CA SER A 339 4.11 -6.60 -31.44
C SER A 339 3.55 -5.20 -31.17
N GLN A 340 2.46 -5.13 -30.40
CA GLN A 340 1.77 -3.89 -30.05
C GLN A 340 1.84 -3.58 -28.54
N ALA A 341 1.99 -4.61 -27.71
CA ALA A 341 2.10 -4.52 -26.26
C ALA A 341 3.22 -3.56 -25.81
N LYS A 342 3.04 -3.02 -24.60
CA LYS A 342 4.00 -2.14 -23.93
C LYS A 342 4.39 -2.72 -22.56
N LEU A 343 5.46 -2.16 -22.01
CA LEU A 343 5.84 -2.33 -20.62
C LEU A 343 4.66 -1.92 -19.74
N SER A 344 4.37 -2.71 -18.71
CA SER A 344 3.22 -2.48 -17.82
C SER A 344 3.70 -2.21 -16.40
N LEU A 345 3.10 -1.23 -15.72
CA LEU A 345 3.26 -1.11 -14.28
C LEU A 345 2.20 -1.96 -13.60
N MET A 346 2.63 -3.03 -12.94
CA MET A 346 1.75 -3.94 -12.22
C MET A 346 1.83 -3.68 -10.72
N GLN A 347 0.69 -3.37 -10.13
CA GLN A 347 0.52 -3.03 -8.73
C GLN A 347 0.07 -4.25 -7.94
N VAL A 348 0.55 -4.33 -6.70
CA VAL A 348 0.17 -5.33 -5.70
C VAL A 348 -0.64 -4.63 -4.63
N LEU A 349 -1.81 -5.18 -4.34
CA LEU A 349 -2.74 -4.65 -3.36
C LEU A 349 -3.05 -5.72 -2.32
N THR A 350 -3.08 -5.37 -1.04
CA THR A 350 -3.58 -6.27 0.00
C THR A 350 -5.09 -6.39 -0.10
N VAL A 351 -5.62 -7.56 0.24
CA VAL A 351 -7.06 -7.78 0.41
C VAL A 351 -7.30 -8.45 1.75
N LYS A 352 -8.43 -8.15 2.40
CA LYS A 352 -8.71 -8.69 3.74
C LYS A 352 -9.62 -9.90 3.71
N ASP A 353 -10.63 -9.87 2.85
CA ASP A 353 -11.68 -10.88 2.87
C ASP A 353 -11.14 -12.19 2.28
N LEU A 354 -11.56 -13.30 2.90
CA LEU A 354 -11.28 -14.62 2.38
C LEU A 354 -12.07 -14.83 1.10
N TRP A 355 -11.49 -15.57 0.17
CA TRP A 355 -12.10 -15.92 -1.09
C TRP A 355 -11.84 -17.40 -1.40
N ASP A 356 -12.68 -17.98 -2.25
CA ASP A 356 -12.60 -19.38 -2.66
C ASP A 356 -12.45 -19.44 -4.17
N GLU A 357 -11.41 -20.10 -4.64
CA GLU A 357 -11.08 -20.23 -6.07
C GLU A 357 -12.24 -20.77 -6.89
N SER A 358 -13.06 -21.67 -6.32
CA SER A 358 -14.20 -22.30 -7.01
C SER A 358 -15.41 -21.38 -7.20
N SER A 359 -15.42 -20.20 -6.58
CA SER A 359 -16.55 -19.27 -6.62
C SER A 359 -16.18 -17.82 -6.86
N ILE A 360 -14.89 -17.46 -6.78
CA ILE A 360 -14.43 -16.09 -6.97
C ILE A 360 -14.76 -15.61 -8.39
N SER A 361 -15.29 -14.40 -8.49
CA SER A 361 -15.63 -13.71 -9.73
C SER A 361 -15.31 -12.23 -9.58
N TRP A 362 -15.45 -11.46 -10.66
CA TRP A 362 -15.23 -10.01 -10.60
C TRP A 362 -16.15 -9.34 -9.58
N ASN A 363 -17.41 -9.79 -9.49
CA ASN A 363 -18.46 -9.19 -8.66
C ASN A 363 -18.39 -9.56 -7.17
N ASN A 364 -17.74 -10.67 -6.81
CA ASN A 364 -17.64 -11.13 -5.42
C ASN A 364 -16.19 -11.17 -4.89
N ALA A 365 -15.20 -10.85 -5.72
CA ALA A 365 -13.82 -10.82 -5.28
C ALA A 365 -13.61 -9.73 -4.21
N PRO A 366 -12.77 -10.00 -3.20
CA PRO A 366 -12.43 -9.01 -2.18
C PRO A 366 -11.94 -7.69 -2.78
N LEU A 367 -12.42 -6.57 -2.23
CA LEU A 367 -11.92 -5.25 -2.59
C LEU A 367 -10.52 -5.02 -2.03
N ALA A 368 -9.73 -4.21 -2.75
CA ALA A 368 -8.43 -3.76 -2.31
C ALA A 368 -8.51 -3.04 -0.95
N VAL A 369 -7.60 -3.38 -0.04
CA VAL A 369 -7.41 -2.67 1.23
C VAL A 369 -6.37 -1.57 1.04
N GLU A 370 -5.21 -1.90 0.48
CA GLU A 370 -4.11 -0.95 0.29
C GLU A 370 -3.23 -1.38 -0.89
N ASN A 371 -2.85 -0.46 -1.77
CA ASN A 371 -1.80 -0.70 -2.77
C ASN A 371 -0.42 -0.54 -2.10
N VAL A 372 0.37 -1.61 -2.11
CA VAL A 372 1.56 -1.75 -1.25
C VAL A 372 2.87 -1.87 -2.02
N ALA A 373 2.83 -2.32 -3.27
CA ALA A 373 4.01 -2.47 -4.10
C ALA A 373 3.66 -2.32 -5.58
N ALA A 374 4.68 -2.11 -6.42
CA ALA A 374 4.54 -2.16 -7.87
C ALA A 374 5.87 -2.57 -8.50
N ALA A 375 5.81 -3.17 -9.69
CA ALA A 375 6.99 -3.47 -10.51
C ALA A 375 6.64 -3.32 -11.99
N GLU A 376 7.66 -2.98 -12.79
CA GLU A 376 7.54 -2.97 -14.23
C GLU A 376 7.59 -4.42 -14.77
N VAL A 377 6.69 -4.74 -15.68
CA VAL A 377 6.55 -6.07 -16.29
C VAL A 377 6.77 -5.96 -17.79
N ASP A 378 7.84 -6.59 -18.26
CA ASP A 378 8.27 -6.56 -19.65
C ASP A 378 7.30 -7.26 -20.62
N VAL A 379 7.44 -6.92 -21.89
CA VAL A 379 6.76 -7.62 -22.98
C VAL A 379 7.60 -8.83 -23.39
N ILE A 380 6.99 -10.01 -23.32
CA ILE A 380 7.57 -11.25 -23.86
C ILE A 380 7.28 -11.33 -25.35
N GLN A 381 8.28 -11.05 -26.18
CA GLN A 381 8.17 -11.05 -27.65
C GLN A 381 7.96 -12.44 -28.23
N ASP A 382 8.71 -13.42 -27.72
CA ASP A 382 8.65 -14.83 -28.11
C ASP A 382 8.57 -15.69 -26.85
N PHE A 383 7.89 -16.84 -26.92
CA PHE A 383 7.80 -17.76 -25.80
C PHE A 383 9.20 -18.14 -25.29
N PRO A 384 9.55 -17.83 -24.02
CA PRO A 384 10.92 -17.92 -23.52
C PRO A 384 11.32 -19.37 -23.15
N GLY A 385 10.39 -20.32 -23.27
CA GLY A 385 10.53 -21.64 -22.66
C GLY A 385 10.15 -21.64 -21.18
N TRP A 386 9.93 -22.82 -20.62
CA TRP A 386 9.66 -22.98 -19.19
C TRP A 386 10.95 -22.82 -18.37
N PRO A 387 10.90 -22.22 -17.18
CA PRO A 387 9.71 -21.88 -16.39
C PRO A 387 8.98 -20.57 -16.78
N GLY A 388 9.46 -19.84 -17.77
CA GLY A 388 9.06 -18.45 -18.02
C GLY A 388 10.09 -17.47 -17.45
N VAL A 389 9.84 -16.19 -17.60
CA VAL A 389 10.65 -15.10 -17.03
C VAL A 389 10.06 -14.72 -15.67
N ALA A 390 10.89 -14.76 -14.62
CA ALA A 390 10.45 -14.35 -13.29
C ALA A 390 10.36 -12.81 -13.18
N THR A 391 9.21 -12.34 -12.72
CA THR A 391 8.99 -10.97 -12.26
C THR A 391 8.87 -10.99 -10.74
N VAL A 392 9.49 -10.01 -10.07
CA VAL A 392 9.57 -9.95 -8.61
C VAL A 392 9.04 -8.62 -8.10
N TRP A 393 8.18 -8.69 -7.09
CA TRP A 393 7.71 -7.53 -6.33
C TRP A 393 8.22 -7.62 -4.90
N ASP A 394 8.71 -6.49 -4.37
CA ASP A 394 8.99 -6.36 -2.94
C ASP A 394 7.66 -6.20 -2.18
N VAL A 395 7.29 -7.21 -1.41
CA VAL A 395 6.07 -7.23 -0.59
C VAL A 395 6.41 -7.27 0.89
N SER A 396 7.60 -6.81 1.27
CA SER A 396 8.11 -6.85 2.65
C SER A 396 7.16 -6.15 3.63
N TYR A 397 6.62 -4.99 3.24
CA TYR A 397 5.61 -4.26 4.01
C TYR A 397 4.39 -5.13 4.34
N ALA A 398 3.76 -5.69 3.31
CA ALA A 398 2.52 -6.46 3.45
C ALA A 398 2.74 -7.77 4.22
N VAL A 399 3.89 -8.44 4.00
CA VAL A 399 4.25 -9.64 4.76
C VAL A 399 4.50 -9.32 6.22
N ALA A 400 5.20 -8.24 6.53
CA ALA A 400 5.45 -7.83 7.91
C ALA A 400 4.15 -7.55 8.66
N GLU A 401 3.20 -6.85 8.05
CA GLU A 401 1.89 -6.58 8.65
C GLU A 401 1.04 -7.86 8.79
N ALA A 402 0.94 -8.69 7.76
CA ALA A 402 0.19 -9.95 7.83
C ALA A 402 0.77 -10.92 8.88
N TYR A 403 2.11 -11.04 8.92
CA TYR A 403 2.81 -11.88 9.89
C TYR A 403 2.61 -11.39 11.32
N LYS A 404 2.71 -10.08 11.56
CA LYS A 404 2.43 -9.45 12.86
C LYS A 404 0.99 -9.68 13.33
N ASN A 405 0.03 -9.67 12.41
CA ASN A 405 -1.38 -9.90 12.68
C ASN A 405 -1.76 -11.39 12.77
N GLY A 406 -0.83 -12.30 12.47
CA GLY A 406 -1.07 -13.74 12.47
C GLY A 406 -2.07 -14.18 11.39
N THR A 407 -2.16 -13.44 10.29
CA THR A 407 -3.07 -13.73 9.17
C THR A 407 -2.30 -14.23 7.95
N PRO A 408 -2.96 -14.95 7.02
CA PRO A 408 -2.40 -15.17 5.69
C PRO A 408 -2.10 -13.84 4.98
N LEU A 409 -1.16 -13.86 4.03
CA LEU A 409 -0.96 -12.77 3.09
C LEU A 409 -1.92 -12.98 1.92
N ASN A 410 -2.94 -12.14 1.79
CA ASN A 410 -3.85 -12.16 0.64
C ASN A 410 -3.60 -10.94 -0.23
N LEU A 411 -3.38 -11.17 -1.53
CA LEU A 411 -3.02 -10.14 -2.49
C LEU A 411 -3.95 -10.17 -3.70
N ALA A 412 -4.20 -8.99 -4.25
CA ALA A 412 -4.65 -8.81 -5.61
C ALA A 412 -3.53 -8.15 -6.43
N LEU A 413 -3.41 -8.51 -7.70
CA LEU A 413 -2.50 -7.87 -8.64
C LEU A 413 -3.30 -7.31 -9.80
N TYR A 414 -2.98 -6.08 -10.16
CA TYR A 414 -3.60 -5.40 -11.28
C TYR A 414 -2.64 -4.43 -11.97
N GLU A 415 -2.74 -4.31 -13.28
CA GLU A 415 -1.97 -3.32 -14.03
C GLU A 415 -2.77 -2.03 -14.22
N ALA A 416 -2.06 -0.93 -14.46
CA ALA A 416 -2.65 0.37 -14.68
C ALA A 416 -2.46 0.83 -16.13
N ASP A 417 -2.44 -0.05 -17.11
CA ASP A 417 -2.03 0.32 -18.47
C ASP A 417 -3.03 1.23 -19.22
N TRP A 418 -2.50 2.01 -20.17
CA TRP A 418 -3.30 2.74 -21.17
C TRP A 418 -3.45 1.96 -22.48
N ALA A 419 -2.37 1.29 -22.91
CA ALA A 419 -2.28 0.73 -24.25
C ALA A 419 -3.14 -0.53 -24.41
N TYR A 420 -3.68 -0.74 -25.62
CA TYR A 420 -4.24 -2.04 -25.99
C TYR A 420 -3.18 -3.13 -25.97
N HIS A 421 -3.62 -4.39 -25.97
CA HIS A 421 -2.75 -5.57 -25.98
C HIS A 421 -1.81 -5.65 -24.78
N SER A 422 -2.22 -5.06 -23.65
CA SER A 422 -1.44 -5.00 -22.42
C SER A 422 -1.34 -6.34 -21.68
N GLY A 423 -2.29 -7.26 -21.85
CA GLY A 423 -2.40 -8.48 -21.04
C GLY A 423 -1.10 -9.27 -20.91
N LYS A 424 -0.76 -9.63 -19.67
CA LYS A 424 0.45 -10.38 -19.29
C LYS A 424 0.05 -11.75 -18.73
N TYR A 425 0.66 -12.82 -19.25
CA TYR A 425 0.28 -14.19 -18.91
C TYR A 425 1.31 -14.85 -18.00
N PHE A 426 0.86 -15.36 -16.85
CA PHE A 426 1.68 -15.96 -15.81
C PHE A 426 1.26 -17.40 -15.50
N VAL A 427 2.20 -18.16 -14.95
CA VAL A 427 1.96 -19.54 -14.50
C VAL A 427 1.13 -19.54 -13.21
N SER A 428 0.04 -20.32 -13.18
CA SER A 428 -0.79 -20.53 -11.97
C SER A 428 -0.23 -21.63 -11.06
N ALA A 429 -0.64 -21.62 -9.80
CA ALA A 429 -0.53 -22.69 -8.82
C ALA A 429 -1.04 -24.05 -9.33
N GLU A 430 -2.06 -24.05 -10.20
CA GLU A 430 -2.67 -25.26 -10.77
C GLU A 430 -1.78 -25.96 -11.80
N THR A 431 -0.75 -25.27 -12.30
CA THR A 431 0.23 -25.85 -13.24
C THR A 431 0.79 -27.16 -12.73
N GLY A 432 0.85 -28.17 -13.61
CA GLY A 432 1.38 -29.50 -13.28
C GLY A 432 2.84 -29.50 -12.77
N ASP A 433 3.22 -30.58 -12.08
CA ASP A 433 4.53 -30.68 -11.39
C ASP A 433 5.75 -30.56 -12.33
N TRP A 434 5.54 -30.78 -13.63
CA TRP A 434 6.54 -30.56 -14.68
C TRP A 434 7.07 -29.12 -14.72
N ASN A 435 6.30 -28.14 -14.20
CA ASN A 435 6.72 -26.75 -14.03
C ASN A 435 6.35 -26.19 -12.65
N ALA A 436 6.34 -27.05 -11.61
CA ALA A 436 6.08 -26.63 -10.24
C ALA A 436 7.00 -25.50 -9.77
N VAL A 437 8.19 -25.35 -10.37
CA VAL A 437 9.14 -24.29 -10.03
C VAL A 437 8.61 -22.89 -10.31
N ALA A 438 7.67 -22.76 -11.25
CA ALA A 438 7.17 -21.51 -11.78
C ALA A 438 5.88 -21.00 -11.10
N ARG A 439 5.20 -21.84 -10.31
CA ARG A 439 4.00 -21.46 -9.55
C ARG A 439 4.26 -20.23 -8.67
N PRO A 440 3.25 -19.40 -8.38
CA PRO A 440 3.43 -18.22 -7.53
C PRO A 440 4.18 -18.53 -6.24
N THR A 441 5.21 -17.75 -5.97
CA THR A 441 6.16 -18.02 -4.88
C THR A 441 6.32 -16.80 -4.00
N LEU A 442 6.20 -16.99 -2.70
CA LEU A 442 6.59 -16.00 -1.70
C LEU A 442 7.89 -16.46 -1.04
N LYS A 443 8.91 -15.62 -1.06
CA LYS A 443 10.19 -15.89 -0.39
C LYS A 443 10.44 -14.83 0.67
N VAL A 444 10.54 -15.27 1.92
CA VAL A 444 10.63 -14.38 3.09
C VAL A 444 11.95 -14.62 3.80
N THR A 445 12.77 -13.59 3.88
CA THR A 445 13.98 -13.57 4.72
C THR A 445 13.59 -13.04 6.09
N TRP A 446 13.93 -13.78 7.12
CA TRP A 446 13.60 -13.44 8.50
C TRP A 446 14.82 -13.49 9.40
N GLY A 447 14.75 -12.76 10.52
CA GLY A 447 15.85 -12.66 11.46
C GLY A 447 15.40 -12.55 12.91
N ASP A 448 16.38 -12.71 13.79
CA ASP A 448 16.21 -12.49 15.22
C ASP A 448 16.39 -11.00 15.54
N ALA A 449 15.56 -10.50 16.46
CA ALA A 449 15.68 -9.17 17.03
C ALA A 449 17.11 -8.92 17.56
N VAL A 450 17.70 -7.76 17.29
CA VAL A 450 19.02 -7.38 17.79
C VAL A 450 18.99 -6.06 18.57
N PHE A 451 20.10 -5.78 19.25
CA PHE A 451 20.44 -4.45 19.75
C PHE A 451 21.87 -4.09 19.32
N ASN A 452 22.14 -2.78 19.28
CA ASN A 452 23.43 -2.16 18.96
C ASN A 452 23.90 -1.32 20.15
N LEU A 453 25.23 -1.12 20.21
CA LEU A 453 25.91 -0.39 21.29
C LEU A 453 26.75 0.73 20.69
N GLU A 454 26.50 1.98 21.10
CA GLU A 454 27.25 3.17 20.69
C GLU A 454 27.80 3.91 21.91
N VAL A 455 28.99 4.50 21.81
CA VAL A 455 29.64 5.26 22.90
C VAL A 455 30.13 6.61 22.39
N THR A 456 29.73 7.68 23.09
CA THR A 456 30.01 9.07 22.71
C THR A 456 30.52 9.88 23.91
N PRO A 457 31.60 10.66 23.76
CA PRO A 457 32.44 10.76 22.58
C PRO A 457 33.35 9.53 22.41
N ALA A 458 33.82 9.27 21.19
CA ALA A 458 34.73 8.16 20.93
C ALA A 458 36.11 8.34 21.61
N VAL A 459 36.50 9.59 21.89
CA VAL A 459 37.75 9.94 22.57
C VAL A 459 37.51 11.04 23.61
N GLN A 460 38.06 10.87 24.81
CA GLN A 460 38.17 11.92 25.83
C GLN A 460 39.63 12.23 26.15
N HIS A 461 39.87 13.44 26.65
CA HIS A 461 41.18 13.92 27.08
C HIS A 461 41.09 14.50 28.49
N ILE A 462 41.95 14.04 29.40
CA ILE A 462 42.02 14.54 30.79
C ILE A 462 43.46 14.68 31.27
N LYS A 463 43.67 15.39 32.37
CA LYS A 463 44.94 15.37 33.10
C LYS A 463 44.93 14.29 34.16
N SER A 464 46.11 13.99 34.69
CA SER A 464 46.22 13.06 35.80
C SER A 464 45.45 13.52 37.04
N GLY A 465 44.70 12.59 37.65
CA GLY A 465 43.82 12.80 38.80
C GLY A 465 42.43 13.34 38.47
N ASP A 466 42.14 13.65 37.20
CA ASP A 466 40.84 14.17 36.77
C ASP A 466 39.81 13.06 36.49
N THR A 467 38.57 13.47 36.26
CA THR A 467 37.45 12.59 35.91
C THR A 467 36.82 13.05 34.60
N THR A 468 36.31 12.10 33.81
CA THR A 468 35.51 12.37 32.59
C THR A 468 34.34 11.42 32.49
N THR A 469 33.48 11.64 31.49
CA THR A 469 32.31 10.80 31.24
C THR A 469 32.21 10.38 29.77
N TYR A 470 31.64 9.20 29.58
CA TYR A 470 31.16 8.70 28.29
C TYR A 470 29.67 8.40 28.40
N THR A 471 28.95 8.72 27.34
CA THR A 471 27.57 8.37 27.13
C THR A 471 27.49 7.10 26.31
N VAL A 472 26.86 6.06 26.84
CA VAL A 472 26.64 4.78 26.17
C VAL A 472 25.18 4.69 25.75
N LEU A 473 24.91 4.58 24.46
CA LEU A 473 23.58 4.43 23.89
C LEU A 473 23.36 2.98 23.45
N ILE A 474 22.21 2.42 23.84
CA ILE A 474 21.77 1.12 23.34
C ILE A 474 20.57 1.34 22.43
N GLN A 475 20.73 0.95 21.16
CA GLN A 475 19.66 0.99 20.17
C GLN A 475 19.17 -0.43 19.94
N GLN A 476 17.99 -0.74 20.46
CA GLN A 476 17.39 -2.07 20.30
C GLN A 476 16.25 -2.03 19.29
N SER A 477 15.95 -3.18 18.70
CA SER A 477 14.68 -3.41 18.01
C SER A 477 13.50 -3.32 18.98
N ASP A 478 12.34 -2.86 18.51
CA ASP A 478 11.17 -2.53 19.35
C ASP A 478 10.60 -3.70 20.16
N ASP A 479 10.84 -4.94 19.71
CA ASP A 479 10.39 -6.18 20.34
C ASP A 479 11.51 -6.91 21.09
N PHE A 480 12.69 -6.30 21.20
CA PHE A 480 13.71 -6.83 22.10
C PHE A 480 13.25 -6.63 23.54
N THR A 481 12.59 -7.64 24.09
CA THR A 481 12.13 -7.67 25.50
C THR A 481 13.17 -8.24 26.45
N GLY A 482 14.32 -8.64 25.91
CA GLY A 482 15.43 -9.16 26.71
C GLY A 482 16.00 -8.08 27.63
N THR A 483 16.52 -8.52 28.77
CA THR A 483 17.35 -7.66 29.60
C THR A 483 18.74 -7.52 28.99
N ILE A 484 19.21 -6.29 28.78
CA ILE A 484 20.57 -6.01 28.30
C ILE A 484 21.46 -5.62 29.47
N THR A 485 22.46 -6.43 29.77
CA THR A 485 23.49 -6.14 30.77
C THR A 485 24.65 -5.43 30.09
N LEU A 486 25.01 -4.23 30.59
CA LEU A 486 26.13 -3.44 30.10
C LEU A 486 27.31 -3.50 31.08
N GLU A 487 28.50 -3.75 30.56
CA GLU A 487 29.75 -3.79 31.31
C GLU A 487 30.80 -2.90 30.61
N ALA A 488 31.62 -2.21 31.40
CA ALA A 488 32.84 -1.54 30.94
C ALA A 488 34.01 -2.06 31.78
N ALA A 489 35.01 -2.66 31.14
CA ALA A 489 36.15 -3.22 31.86
C ALA A 489 37.29 -2.19 31.92
N SER A 490 37.88 -2.01 33.11
CA SER A 490 39.01 -1.11 33.27
C SER A 490 40.27 -1.71 32.62
N PRO A 491 40.94 -1.00 31.68
CA PRO A 491 42.15 -1.50 31.03
C PRO A 491 43.41 -1.33 31.91
N SER A 492 43.31 -0.63 33.05
CA SER A 492 44.43 -0.41 33.99
C SER A 492 43.94 -0.36 35.43
N THR A 493 44.80 -0.70 36.39
CA THR A 493 44.53 -0.48 37.82
C THR A 493 44.51 1.00 38.20
N ASP A 494 44.99 1.88 37.33
CA ASP A 494 45.04 3.32 37.57
C ASP A 494 43.79 4.07 37.09
N LEU A 495 42.75 3.33 36.70
CA LEU A 495 41.48 3.88 36.24
C LEU A 495 40.33 3.25 37.01
N ASP A 496 39.58 4.11 37.71
CA ASP A 496 38.33 3.75 38.37
C ASP A 496 37.16 4.04 37.43
N LEU A 497 36.37 3.01 37.11
CA LEU A 497 35.23 3.09 36.22
C LEU A 497 33.93 2.84 36.99
N THR A 498 32.96 3.73 36.83
CA THR A 498 31.63 3.60 37.44
C THR A 498 30.55 3.85 36.39
N LEU A 499 29.72 2.84 36.12
CA LEU A 499 28.64 2.92 35.16
C LEU A 499 27.32 3.20 35.87
N SER A 500 26.55 4.19 35.40
CA SER A 500 25.26 4.56 35.98
C SER A 500 24.21 4.84 34.89
N PRO A 501 23.04 4.20 34.93
CA PRO A 501 22.65 3.22 35.94
C PRO A 501 23.44 1.90 35.79
N LEU A 502 23.73 1.24 36.92
CA LEU A 502 24.39 -0.07 36.95
C LEU A 502 23.35 -1.17 36.61
N ILE A 503 22.83 -1.19 35.38
CA ILE A 503 21.52 -1.79 35.12
C ILE A 503 21.41 -2.58 33.79
N SER A 504 20.67 -3.69 33.94
CA SER A 504 19.80 -4.38 32.98
C SER A 504 18.81 -3.46 32.28
N ILE A 505 19.11 -2.98 31.08
CA ILE A 505 18.24 -2.03 30.37
C ILE A 505 17.05 -2.78 29.76
N SER A 506 15.82 -2.28 30.00
CA SER A 506 14.58 -2.91 29.53
C SER A 506 13.96 -2.27 28.28
N THR A 507 14.48 -1.15 27.77
CA THR A 507 14.16 -0.57 26.43
C THR A 507 14.93 0.74 26.22
N GLY A 508 15.67 0.89 25.11
CA GLY A 508 16.05 2.19 24.51
C GLY A 508 16.78 3.24 25.38
N ASN A 509 17.46 2.84 26.46
CA ASN A 509 18.06 3.76 27.42
C ASN A 509 19.54 4.07 27.15
N GLN A 510 19.98 5.17 27.77
CA GLN A 510 21.35 5.64 27.83
C GLN A 510 21.96 5.31 29.20
N ALA A 511 23.25 4.97 29.24
CA ALA A 511 24.04 4.87 30.47
C ALA A 511 25.22 5.83 30.42
N THR A 512 25.68 6.29 31.58
CA THR A 512 26.85 7.14 31.71
C THR A 512 27.97 6.36 32.39
N LEU A 513 29.10 6.21 31.71
CA LEU A 513 30.35 5.77 32.33
C LEU A 513 31.07 7.00 32.87
N THR A 514 31.27 7.06 34.18
CA THR A 514 32.20 7.99 34.83
C THR A 514 33.53 7.29 35.02
N LEU A 515 34.59 7.91 34.52
CA LEU A 515 35.96 7.40 34.59
C LEU A 515 36.83 8.39 35.36
N THR A 516 37.52 7.91 36.39
CA THR A 516 38.45 8.68 37.22
C THR A 516 39.86 8.11 37.10
N ASP A 517 40.83 8.97 36.75
CA ASP A 517 42.25 8.60 36.79
C ASP A 517 42.76 8.66 38.23
N THR A 518 43.44 7.61 38.68
CA THR A 518 43.93 7.49 40.06
C THR A 518 45.43 7.76 40.20
N HIS A 519 46.11 8.15 39.12
CA HIS A 519 47.49 8.60 39.22
C HIS A 519 47.56 9.88 40.10
N PRO A 520 48.69 10.10 40.81
CA PRO A 520 48.89 11.35 41.52
C PRO A 520 48.98 12.50 40.52
N SER A 521 48.50 13.68 40.89
CA SER A 521 48.51 14.88 40.04
C SER A 521 49.91 15.32 39.55
N SER A 522 50.98 14.76 40.11
CA SER A 522 52.36 14.93 39.64
C SER A 522 52.73 14.06 38.43
N PHE A 523 51.90 13.09 38.05
CA PHE A 523 52.09 12.22 36.91
C PHE A 523 51.86 13.00 35.61
N SER A 524 52.88 13.03 34.73
CA SER A 524 52.91 13.88 33.55
C SER A 524 53.16 13.12 32.24
N SER A 525 53.34 11.80 32.30
CA SER A 525 53.47 10.99 31.11
C SER A 525 52.15 10.92 30.35
N THR A 526 52.24 10.97 29.02
CA THR A 526 51.09 10.75 28.14
C THR A 526 50.80 9.26 28.02
N VAL A 527 49.55 8.86 28.27
CA VAL A 527 49.09 7.46 28.17
C VAL A 527 47.77 7.45 27.40
N GLU A 528 47.61 6.51 26.47
CA GLU A 528 46.34 6.24 25.80
C GLU A 528 45.76 4.94 26.35
N TYR A 529 44.51 4.99 26.81
CA TYR A 529 43.74 3.82 27.21
C TYR A 529 42.64 3.54 26.19
N THR A 530 42.42 2.26 25.91
CA THR A 530 41.25 1.79 25.16
C THR A 530 40.31 1.09 26.14
N ILE A 531 39.13 1.66 26.34
CA ILE A 531 38.12 1.17 27.28
C ILE A 531 37.14 0.29 26.49
N PRO A 532 37.11 -1.03 26.73
CA PRO A 532 36.11 -1.91 26.13
C PRO A 532 34.76 -1.81 26.84
N PHE A 533 33.70 -1.74 26.04
CA PHE A 533 32.31 -1.85 26.47
C PHE A 533 31.72 -3.14 25.90
N THR A 534 31.00 -3.89 26.73
CA THR A 534 30.29 -5.11 26.32
C THR A 534 28.84 -5.02 26.77
N ALA A 535 27.91 -5.19 25.85
CA ALA A 535 26.49 -5.31 26.14
C ALA A 535 26.02 -6.73 25.79
N THR A 536 25.38 -7.41 26.74
CA THR A 536 24.90 -8.79 26.60
C THR A 536 23.40 -8.85 26.87
N GLY A 537 22.62 -9.39 25.94
CA GLY A 537 21.19 -9.61 26.12
C GLY A 537 20.78 -10.95 25.52
N GLY A 538 20.44 -11.92 26.38
CA GLY A 538 20.24 -13.31 25.95
C GLY A 538 21.53 -13.89 25.35
N GLU A 539 21.46 -14.39 24.11
CA GLU A 539 22.61 -14.89 23.36
C GLU A 539 23.35 -13.81 22.55
N ILE A 540 22.83 -12.57 22.55
CA ILE A 540 23.39 -11.47 21.76
C ILE A 540 24.44 -10.74 22.58
N VAL A 541 25.66 -10.61 22.03
CA VAL A 541 26.77 -9.88 22.61
C VAL A 541 27.22 -8.80 21.62
N GLN A 542 27.23 -7.55 22.05
CA GLN A 542 27.77 -6.41 21.30
C GLN A 542 28.96 -5.82 22.05
N THR A 543 29.99 -5.42 21.31
CA THR A 543 31.18 -4.78 21.88
C THR A 543 31.53 -3.51 21.14
N THR A 544 31.96 -2.49 21.86
CA THR A 544 32.55 -1.28 21.29
C THR A 544 33.66 -0.75 22.20
N THR A 545 34.39 0.26 21.76
CA THR A 545 35.50 0.84 22.54
C THR A 545 35.48 2.35 22.50
N ALA A 546 35.87 2.99 23.60
CA ALA A 546 36.22 4.41 23.63
C ALA A 546 37.68 4.60 24.06
N LYS A 547 38.27 5.75 23.73
CA LYS A 547 39.66 6.05 24.08
C LYS A 547 39.76 7.19 25.07
N LEU A 548 40.61 7.01 26.08
CA LEU A 548 41.02 8.08 26.97
C LEU A 548 42.49 8.43 26.71
N LEU A 549 42.77 9.69 26.41
CA LEU A 549 44.14 10.19 26.34
C LEU A 549 44.46 11.01 27.60
N LEU A 550 45.29 10.43 28.46
CA LEU A 550 45.78 11.04 29.69
C LEU A 550 47.00 11.92 29.40
N ASN A 551 47.00 13.16 29.90
CA ASN A 551 48.08 14.14 29.72
C ASN A 551 48.50 14.33 28.25
N GLY A 552 47.60 14.08 27.31
CA GLY A 552 47.84 14.30 25.89
C GLY A 552 47.70 15.76 25.50
N GLN A 553 48.41 16.16 24.45
CA GLN A 553 48.23 17.48 23.86
C GLN A 553 47.45 17.37 22.55
N SER A 554 46.33 18.08 22.45
CA SER A 554 45.61 18.24 21.19
C SER A 554 46.23 19.38 20.39
N THR A 555 46.76 19.08 19.21
CA THR A 555 47.24 20.10 18.27
C THR A 555 46.19 20.32 17.20
N TYR A 556 45.58 21.50 17.15
CA TYR A 556 44.69 21.88 16.06
C TYR A 556 45.55 22.29 14.85
N LEU A 557 45.58 21.44 13.82
CA LEU A 557 46.17 21.82 12.54
C LEU A 557 45.20 22.75 11.80
N PRO A 558 45.64 23.93 11.31
CA PRO A 558 44.79 24.77 10.49
C PRO A 558 44.42 24.04 9.20
N LEU A 559 43.12 23.91 8.93
CA LEU A 559 42.60 23.39 7.67
C LEU A 559 42.86 24.42 6.57
N ILE A 560 43.83 24.17 5.69
CA ILE A 560 43.98 24.94 4.47
C ILE A 560 43.03 24.33 3.44
N ILE A 561 41.82 24.90 3.32
CA ILE A 561 40.93 24.63 2.19
C ILE A 561 41.57 25.29 0.97
N LYS A 562 41.80 24.51 -0.10
CA LYS A 562 42.35 25.00 -1.36
C LYS A 562 41.26 25.10 -2.41
#